data_AF-A0A372FBA0-F1
#
_entry.id   AF-A0A372FBA0-F1
#
_cell.length_a   1.000
_cell.length_b   1.000
_cell.length_c   1.000
_cell.angle_alpha   90.00
_cell.angle_beta   90.00
_cell.angle_gamma   90.00
#
_symmetry.space_group_name_H-M   'P 1'
#
loop_
_entity.id
_entity.type
_entity.pdbx_description
1 polymer ?
#
loop_
_entity_poly.entity_id
_entity_poly.type
_entity_poly.pdbx_seq_one_letter_code
_entity_poly.pdbx_strand_id
1 'polypeptide(L)'
;MNYEKLRAKIKSHLAIMDITESKLAQEIGMTRQGYSKMWKQKSVSLDTLDQIADFINIPLWQLIAETKINHNETEDYKLKYFQAVEFIAKKLGGMPSFSQGC
;
A
#
# COMPACT_ATOMS: atom_id res chain seq x y z
N MET A 1 -3.84 6.31 17.48
CA MET A 1 -3.03 6.44 16.25
C MET A 1 -1.58 6.17 16.56
N ASN A 2 -1.08 5.01 16.13
CA ASN A 2 0.34 4.66 16.23
C ASN A 2 1.10 5.10 14.96
N TYR A 3 1.89 6.18 15.07
CA TYR A 3 2.62 6.78 13.95
C TYR A 3 3.67 5.85 13.32
N GLU A 4 4.29 4.95 14.09
CA GLU A 4 5.27 3.99 13.58
C GLU A 4 4.58 2.96 12.67
N LYS A 5 3.43 2.43 13.12
CA LYS A 5 2.62 1.50 12.32
C LYS A 5 2.06 2.16 11.06
N LEU A 6 1.59 3.40 11.18
CA LEU A 6 1.09 4.18 10.05
C LEU A 6 2.19 4.41 8.99
N ARG A 7 3.38 4.85 9.43
CA ARG A 7 4.52 5.04 8.53
C ARG A 7 4.97 3.73 7.88
N ALA A 8 4.98 2.63 8.63
CA ALA A 8 5.31 1.31 8.09
C ALA A 8 4.31 0.88 6.99
N LYS A 9 3.02 1.11 7.21
CA LYS A 9 1.97 0.83 6.21
C LYS A 9 2.14 1.65 4.93
N ILE A 10 2.47 2.93 5.07
CA ILE A 10 2.78 3.80 3.91
C ILE A 10 4.01 3.26 3.17
N LYS A 11 5.08 2.92 3.88
CA LYS A 11 6.30 2.33 3.30
C LYS A 11 6.02 1.04 2.52
N SER A 12 5.17 0.15 3.05
CA SER A 12 4.80 -1.08 2.35
C SER A 12 4.10 -0.80 1.02
N HIS A 13 3.22 0.20 0.96
CA HIS A 13 2.55 0.58 -0.29
C HIS A 13 3.51 1.24 -1.27
N LEU A 14 4.38 2.13 -0.79
CA LEU A 14 5.43 2.72 -1.61
C LEU A 14 6.34 1.64 -2.23
N ALA A 15 6.70 0.60 -1.47
CA ALA A 15 7.49 -0.52 -1.98
C ALA A 15 6.76 -1.32 -3.07
N ILE A 16 5.45 -1.52 -2.95
CA ILE A 16 4.63 -2.17 -4.00
C ILE A 16 4.61 -1.33 -5.28
N MET A 17 4.63 0.00 -5.14
CA MET A 17 4.62 0.95 -6.25
C MET A 17 6.02 1.23 -6.83
N ASP A 18 7.09 0.67 -6.24
CA ASP A 18 8.49 1.00 -6.54
C ASP A 18 8.83 2.50 -6.40
N ILE A 19 8.26 3.15 -5.38
CA ILE A 19 8.43 4.57 -5.09
C ILE A 19 9.21 4.77 -3.79
N THR A 20 10.10 5.75 -3.77
CA THR A 20 10.85 6.10 -2.55
C THR A 20 10.08 7.10 -1.67
N GLU A 21 10.33 7.09 -0.36
CA GLU A 21 9.80 8.12 0.56
C GLU A 21 10.22 9.55 0.13
N SER A 22 11.35 9.69 -0.56
CA SER A 22 11.80 11.01 -1.06
C SER A 22 10.94 11.50 -2.22
N LYS A 23 10.50 10.58 -3.10
CA LYS A 23 9.59 10.91 -4.19
C LYS A 23 8.20 11.22 -3.65
N LEU A 24 7.66 10.43 -2.72
CA LEU A 24 6.41 10.76 -2.03
C LEU A 24 6.48 12.16 -1.40
N ALA A 25 7.56 12.46 -0.68
CA ALA A 25 7.73 13.78 -0.05
C ALA A 25 7.66 14.92 -1.09
N GLN A 26 8.31 14.76 -2.25
CA GLN A 26 8.25 15.74 -3.34
C GLN A 26 6.83 15.91 -3.90
N GLU A 27 6.10 14.81 -4.08
CA GLU A 27 4.74 14.82 -4.65
C GLU A 27 3.74 15.51 -3.72
N ILE A 28 3.91 15.38 -2.40
CA ILE A 28 3.12 16.12 -1.39
C ILE A 28 3.69 17.51 -1.06
N GLY A 29 4.62 18.02 -1.87
CA GLY A 29 5.18 19.37 -1.71
C GLY A 29 6.10 19.56 -0.50
N MET A 30 6.63 18.48 0.07
CA MET A 30 7.52 18.50 1.23
C MET A 30 8.99 18.23 0.87
N THR A 31 9.90 18.83 1.64
CA THR A 31 11.32 18.43 1.58
C THR A 31 11.52 17.10 2.30
N ARG A 32 12.55 16.34 1.90
CA ARG A 32 12.94 15.09 2.58
C ARG A 32 13.18 15.27 4.08
N GLN A 33 13.79 16.38 4.46
CA GLN A 33 14.03 16.72 5.88
C GLN A 33 12.71 17.02 6.60
N GLY A 34 11.81 17.79 5.98
CA GLY A 34 10.47 18.08 6.50
C GLY A 34 9.67 16.80 6.73
N TYR A 35 9.65 15.90 5.74
CA TYR A 35 8.98 14.61 5.82
C TYR A 35 9.52 13.76 6.99
N SER A 36 10.85 13.63 7.10
CA SER A 36 11.48 12.88 8.21
C SER A 36 11.17 13.49 9.59
N LYS A 37 11.21 14.83 9.69
CA LYS A 37 10.91 15.56 10.93
C LYS A 37 9.46 15.38 11.35
N MET A 38 8.52 15.45 10.41
CA MET A 38 7.09 15.25 10.64
C MET A 38 6.79 13.91 11.33
N TRP A 39 7.40 12.82 10.85
CA TRP A 39 7.24 11.50 11.47
C TRP A 39 7.87 11.44 12.87
N LYS A 40 9.07 12.00 13.04
CA LYS A 40 9.75 12.03 14.35
C LYS A 40 8.99 12.85 15.39
N GLN A 41 8.42 13.98 14.97
CA GLN A 41 7.67 14.89 15.84
C GLN A 41 6.21 14.48 16.05
N LYS A 42 5.74 13.44 15.36
CA LYS A 42 4.34 12.98 15.43
C LYS A 42 3.36 14.11 15.10
N SER A 43 3.72 14.95 14.14
CA SER A 43 3.00 16.17 13.76
C SER A 43 2.42 16.08 12.35
N VAL A 44 2.07 14.87 11.91
CA VAL A 44 1.37 14.64 10.63
C VAL A 44 -0.03 15.27 10.73
N SER A 45 -0.41 16.10 9.75
CA SER A 45 -1.78 16.63 9.67
C SER A 45 -2.69 15.67 8.90
N LEU A 46 -4.01 15.83 9.08
CA LEU A 46 -4.98 15.07 8.30
C LEU A 46 -4.90 15.41 6.80
N ASP A 47 -4.70 16.68 6.44
CA ASP A 47 -4.52 17.09 5.03
C ASP A 47 -3.33 16.38 4.37
N THR A 48 -2.20 16.27 5.09
CA THR A 48 -1.04 15.53 4.57
C THR A 48 -1.32 14.04 4.46
N LEU A 49 -2.07 13.45 5.40
CA LEU A 49 -2.47 12.06 5.28
C LEU A 49 -3.42 11.82 4.12
N ASP A 50 -4.32 12.76 3.81
CA ASP A 50 -5.22 12.71 2.67
C ASP A 50 -4.43 12.75 1.35
N GLN A 51 -3.46 13.65 1.23
CA GLN A 51 -2.55 13.69 0.07
C GLN A 51 -1.74 12.39 -0.08
N ILE A 52 -1.26 11.82 1.02
CA ILE A 52 -0.55 10.54 0.98
C ILE A 52 -1.50 9.41 0.56
N ALA A 53 -2.73 9.42 1.08
CA ALA A 53 -3.78 8.44 0.79
C ALA A 53 -4.17 8.46 -0.70
N ASP A 54 -4.38 9.65 -1.26
CA ASP A 54 -4.60 9.86 -2.68
C ASP A 54 -3.42 9.37 -3.52
N PHE A 55 -2.19 9.70 -3.11
CA PHE A 55 -1.00 9.29 -3.83
C PHE A 55 -0.84 7.76 -3.92
N ILE A 56 -1.07 7.05 -2.81
CA ILE A 56 -1.01 5.58 -2.77
C ILE A 56 -2.31 4.90 -3.21
N ASN A 57 -3.31 5.69 -3.64
CA ASN A 57 -4.62 5.25 -4.09
C ASN A 57 -5.36 4.35 -3.07
N ILE A 58 -5.40 4.79 -1.81
CA ILE A 58 -6.09 4.12 -0.71
C ILE A 58 -6.97 5.14 0.02
N PRO A 59 -8.21 4.80 0.40
CA PRO A 59 -9.03 5.70 1.20
C PRO A 59 -8.37 6.08 2.54
N LEU A 60 -8.47 7.35 2.94
CA LEU A 60 -7.87 7.85 4.19
C LEU A 60 -8.29 7.03 5.42
N TRP A 61 -9.57 6.65 5.52
CA TRP A 61 -10.07 5.82 6.62
C TRP A 61 -9.37 4.46 6.69
N GLN A 62 -9.05 3.86 5.54
CA GLN A 62 -8.34 2.60 5.46
C GLN A 62 -6.87 2.80 5.83
N LEU A 63 -6.28 3.93 5.46
CA LEU A 63 -4.90 4.27 5.83
C LEU A 63 -4.74 4.41 7.35
N ILE A 64 -5.61 5.18 8.00
CA ILE A 64 -5.55 5.46 9.45
C ILE A 64 -6.15 4.36 10.32
N ALA A 65 -6.97 3.47 9.75
CA ALA A 65 -7.52 2.34 10.48
C ALA A 65 -6.38 1.52 11.10
N GLU A 66 -6.42 1.42 12.43
CA GLU A 66 -5.59 0.50 13.18
C GLU A 66 -6.14 -0.91 12.93
N THR A 67 -5.79 -1.49 11.78
CA THR A 67 -6.00 -2.90 11.53
C THR A 67 -5.23 -3.65 12.63
N LYS A 68 -5.96 -4.32 13.53
CA LYS A 68 -5.45 -5.51 14.21
C LYS A 68 -5.16 -6.53 13.11
N ILE A 69 -4.06 -6.35 12.38
CA ILE A 69 -3.60 -7.33 11.41
C ILE A 69 -3.16 -8.51 12.26
N ASN A 70 -4.07 -9.46 12.46
CA ASN A 70 -3.66 -10.83 12.71
C ASN A 70 -2.87 -11.21 11.46
N HIS A 71 -1.57 -11.46 11.62
CA HIS A 71 -0.64 -11.71 10.51
C HIS A 71 -1.09 -12.81 9.54
N ASN A 72 -2.10 -13.62 9.91
CA ASN A 72 -2.71 -14.65 9.08
C ASN A 72 -3.62 -14.12 7.94
N GLU A 73 -4.13 -12.89 7.97
CA GLU A 73 -5.06 -12.41 6.93
C GLU A 73 -4.35 -11.94 5.65
N THR A 74 -3.06 -11.59 5.72
CA THR A 74 -2.33 -11.05 4.56
C THR A 74 -2.07 -12.11 3.48
N GLU A 75 -1.92 -13.38 3.89
CA GLU A 75 -1.87 -14.50 2.96
C GLU A 75 -3.24 -14.81 2.36
N ASP A 76 -4.31 -14.64 3.14
CA ASP A 76 -5.70 -14.90 2.71
C ASP A 76 -6.16 -13.92 1.61
N TYR A 77 -5.78 -12.63 1.69
CA TYR A 77 -6.09 -11.65 0.64
C TYR A 77 -5.32 -11.93 -0.67
N LYS A 78 -4.04 -12.32 -0.59
CA LYS A 78 -3.27 -12.72 -1.78
C LYS A 78 -3.84 -13.98 -2.40
N LEU A 79 -4.23 -14.96 -1.59
CA LEU A 79 -4.82 -16.21 -2.05
C LEU A 79 -6.19 -15.99 -2.70
N LYS A 80 -7.06 -15.18 -2.10
CA LYS A 80 -8.37 -14.81 -2.66
C LYS A 80 -8.25 -14.03 -3.96
N TYR A 81 -7.28 -13.11 -4.06
CA TYR A 81 -7.01 -12.39 -5.30
C TYR A 81 -6.54 -13.34 -6.41
N PHE A 82 -5.63 -14.26 -6.10
CA PHE A 82 -5.14 -15.27 -7.05
C PHE A 82 -6.27 -16.19 -7.54
N GLN A 83 -7.10 -16.69 -6.62
CA GLN A 83 -8.26 -17.53 -6.94
C GLN A 83 -9.31 -16.79 -7.77
N ALA A 84 -9.56 -15.51 -7.48
CA ALA A 84 -10.48 -14.70 -8.25
C ALA A 84 -9.98 -14.48 -9.69
N VAL A 85 -8.69 -14.21 -9.87
CA VAL A 85 -8.06 -14.08 -11.20
C VAL A 85 -8.12 -15.39 -11.98
N GLU A 86 -7.80 -16.52 -11.35
CA GLU A 86 -7.92 -17.84 -11.99
C GLU A 86 -9.36 -18.19 -12.36
N PHE A 87 -10.32 -17.88 -11.49
CA PHE A 87 -11.73 -18.12 -11.76
C PHE A 87 -12.23 -17.28 -12.94
N ILE A 88 -11.84 -16.00 -13.00
CA ILE A 88 -12.17 -15.10 -14.11
C ILE A 88 -11.51 -15.59 -15.42
N ALA A 89 -10.23 -15.97 -15.39
CA ALA A 89 -9.52 -16.52 -16.55
C ALA A 89 -10.19 -17.80 -17.09
N LYS A 90 -10.65 -18.67 -16.19
CA LYS A 90 -11.36 -19.91 -16.53
C LYS A 90 -12.77 -19.65 -17.08
N LYS A 91 -13.48 -18.63 -16.59
CA LYS A 91 -14.81 -18.21 -17.06
C LYS A 91 -14.79 -17.47 -18.39
N LEU A 92 -13.69 -16.77 -18.71
CA LEU A 92 -13.53 -15.99 -19.94
C LEU A 92 -12.93 -16.76 -21.13
N GLY A 93 -12.71 -18.08 -21.00
CA GLY A 93 -12.46 -18.95 -22.15
C GLY A 93 -11.06 -18.88 -22.78
N GLY A 94 -10.06 -18.38 -22.06
CA GLY A 94 -8.66 -18.37 -22.53
C GLY A 94 -7.76 -19.12 -21.57
N MET A 95 -7.49 -20.42 -21.83
CA MET A 95 -6.36 -21.12 -21.23
C MET A 95 -5.06 -20.50 -21.78
N PRO A 96 -4.17 -19.90 -20.97
CA PRO A 96 -2.76 -19.94 -21.32
C PRO A 96 -2.29 -21.38 -21.12
N SER A 97 -2.05 -22.07 -22.22
CA SER A 97 -1.29 -23.32 -22.21
C SER A 97 0.12 -22.98 -21.70
N PHE A 98 0.37 -23.22 -20.42
CA PHE A 98 1.75 -23.37 -19.96
C PHE A 98 2.22 -24.74 -20.44
N SER A 99 2.64 -24.79 -21.71
CA SER A 99 3.46 -25.85 -22.26
C SER A 99 4.74 -25.90 -21.42
N GLN A 100 4.88 -26.93 -20.58
CA GLN A 100 6.20 -27.34 -20.12
C GLN A 100 6.96 -27.83 -21.35
N GLY A 101 7.90 -27.01 -21.82
CA GLY A 101 8.77 -27.31 -22.95
C GLY A 101 10.23 -27.31 -22.52
N CYS A 102 10.81 -28.52 -22.55
CA CYS A 102 12.22 -28.91 -22.47
C CYS A 102 12.90 -28.86 -21.10
#